data_AF-A0AAU7LZ67-F1
#
_entry.id   AF-A0AAU7LZ67-F1
#
_cell.length_a   1.000
_cell.length_b   1.000
_cell.length_c   1.000
_cell.angle_alpha   90.00
_cell.angle_beta   90.00
_cell.angle_gamma   90.00
#
_symmetry.space_group_name_H-M   'P 1'
#
loop_
_entity.id
_entity.type
_entity.pdbx_description
1 polymer ?
#
loop_
_entity_poly.entity_id
_entity_poly.type
_entity_poly.pdbx_seq_one_letter_code
_entity_poly.pdbx_strand_id
1 'polypeptide(L)'
;MLRVDQLNAQDFVGLSPAAAAELAARVLSHVGEQSRQIESQAQAIELRDAKIASITFELRRLLKARQFAARTERMNAEQRQLFEETLAADQADLEAQLAALKTAFKMPGNAPDTDTPRKPKRQALPEHLKRVDHHHEPENTTCDCGQAMVRIGEDVSERLDINWSIGVCRNPPEVL
;
A
#
# COMPACT_ATOMS: atom_id res chain seq x y z
N MET A 1 16.91 -24.29 49.03
CA MET A 1 15.71 -23.59 49.54
C MET A 1 15.22 -24.35 50.75
N LEU A 2 14.98 -23.66 51.86
CA LEU A 2 14.33 -24.26 53.03
C LEU A 2 12.92 -24.69 52.62
N ARG A 3 12.61 -25.97 52.82
CA ARG A 3 11.30 -26.56 52.56
C ARG A 3 10.39 -26.20 53.73
N VAL A 4 9.60 -25.13 53.56
CA VAL A 4 8.69 -24.61 54.59
C VAL A 4 7.64 -25.65 54.97
N ASP A 5 7.33 -26.58 54.07
CA ASP A 5 6.50 -27.77 54.24
C ASP A 5 7.05 -28.81 55.24
N GLN A 6 8.31 -28.68 55.66
CA GLN A 6 8.96 -29.60 56.60
C GLN A 6 9.05 -29.06 58.04
N LEU A 7 8.61 -27.83 58.28
CA LEU A 7 8.63 -27.21 59.61
C LEU A 7 7.38 -27.63 60.40
N ASN A 8 7.56 -28.07 61.65
CA ASN A 8 6.47 -28.45 62.54
C ASN A 8 6.31 -27.41 63.67
N ALA A 9 5.07 -27.21 64.14
CA ALA A 9 4.78 -26.34 65.28
C ALA A 9 5.56 -26.73 66.55
N GLN A 10 5.93 -28.01 66.69
CA GLN A 10 6.74 -28.50 67.80
C GLN A 10 8.18 -27.97 67.81
N ASP A 11 8.72 -27.58 66.65
CA ASP A 11 10.10 -27.07 66.52
C ASP A 11 10.26 -25.67 67.16
N PHE A 12 9.14 -25.03 67.51
CA PHE A 12 9.09 -23.68 68.08
C PHE A 12 8.62 -23.65 69.54
N VAL A 13 8.34 -24.81 70.14
CA VAL A 13 7.90 -24.93 71.54
C VAL A 13 9.08 -24.68 72.49
N GLY A 14 8.92 -23.75 73.44
CA GLY A 14 9.95 -23.43 74.44
C GLY A 14 10.86 -22.24 74.09
N LEU A 15 10.58 -21.54 72.99
CA LEU A 15 11.29 -20.30 72.64
C LEU A 15 11.05 -19.21 73.68
N SER A 16 12.10 -18.43 73.97
CA SER A 16 11.96 -17.22 74.78
C SER A 16 11.12 -16.17 74.03
N PRO A 17 10.41 -15.28 74.72
CA PRO A 17 9.59 -14.25 74.07
C PRO A 17 10.42 -13.33 73.14
N ALA A 18 11.69 -13.09 73.46
CA ALA A 18 12.60 -12.32 72.61
C ALA A 18 12.96 -13.07 71.31
N ALA A 19 13.30 -14.37 71.40
CA ALA A 19 13.60 -15.19 70.23
C ALA A 19 12.38 -15.39 69.32
N ALA A 20 11.19 -15.54 69.92
CA ALA A 20 9.92 -15.61 69.18
C ALA A 20 9.62 -14.30 68.43
N ALA A 21 9.86 -13.14 69.06
CA ALA A 21 9.65 -11.84 68.43
C ALA A 21 10.61 -11.60 67.25
N GLU A 22 11.89 -11.97 67.38
CA GLU A 22 12.86 -11.85 66.29
C GLU A 22 12.51 -12.76 65.10
N LEU A 23 12.12 -14.01 65.38
CA LEU A 23 11.64 -14.93 64.35
C LEU A 23 10.40 -14.38 63.65
N ALA A 24 9.41 -13.88 64.41
CA ALA A 24 8.19 -13.29 63.86
C ALA A 24 8.51 -12.09 62.95
N ALA A 25 9.46 -11.22 63.34
CA ALA A 25 9.89 -10.10 62.52
C ALA A 25 10.54 -10.55 61.19
N ARG A 26 11.38 -11.60 61.23
CA ARG A 26 12.00 -12.18 60.03
C ARG A 26 10.97 -12.83 59.11
N VAL A 27 10.00 -13.56 59.68
CA VAL A 27 8.91 -14.18 58.92
C VAL A 27 8.03 -13.12 58.27
N LEU A 28 7.61 -12.09 59.01
CA LEU A 28 6.80 -10.99 58.45
C LEU A 28 7.53 -10.26 57.32
N SER A 29 8.84 -10.04 57.46
CA SER A 29 9.66 -9.44 56.40
C SER A 29 9.75 -10.35 55.17
N HIS A 30 9.94 -11.65 55.37
CA HIS A 30 10.01 -12.63 54.28
C HIS A 30 8.67 -12.79 53.57
N VAL A 31 7.56 -12.88 54.31
CA VAL A 31 6.20 -12.92 53.76
C VAL A 31 5.92 -11.65 52.95
N GLY A 32 6.28 -10.47 53.48
CA GLY A 32 6.12 -9.21 52.74
C GLY A 32 6.89 -9.17 51.42
N GLU A 33 8.11 -9.72 51.38
CA GLU A 33 8.90 -9.83 50.15
C GLU A 33 8.29 -10.83 49.17
N GLN A 34 7.86 -12.00 49.65
CA GLN A 34 7.19 -13.01 48.82
C GLN A 34 5.88 -12.48 48.24
N SER A 35 5.08 -11.73 49.03
CA SER A 35 3.85 -11.12 48.55
C SER A 35 4.11 -10.15 47.39
N ARG A 36 5.14 -9.28 47.50
CA ARG A 36 5.53 -8.39 46.39
C ARG A 36 6.00 -9.16 45.17
N GLN A 37 6.75 -10.23 45.36
CA GLN A 37 7.20 -11.08 44.26
C GLN A 37 6.03 -11.76 43.56
N ILE A 38 5.04 -12.25 44.31
CA ILE A 38 3.81 -12.86 43.77
C ILE A 38 3.02 -11.82 42.96
N GLU A 39 2.83 -10.61 43.49
CA GLU A 39 2.15 -9.54 42.76
C GLU A 39 2.86 -9.17 41.46
N SER A 40 4.19 -9.03 41.49
CA SER A 40 4.98 -8.79 40.28
C SER A 40 4.83 -9.90 39.26
N GLN A 41 4.83 -11.16 39.70
CA GLN A 41 4.66 -12.30 38.80
C GLN A 41 3.24 -12.41 38.25
N ALA A 42 2.23 -12.11 39.06
CA ALA A 42 0.83 -12.07 38.62
C ALA A 42 0.63 -11.04 37.50
N GLN A 43 1.16 -9.83 37.67
CA GLN A 43 1.13 -8.81 36.61
C GLN A 43 1.86 -9.26 35.34
N ALA A 44 3.01 -9.91 35.48
CA ALA A 44 3.76 -10.44 34.34
C ALA A 44 3.00 -11.55 33.61
N ILE A 45 2.25 -12.40 34.34
CA ILE A 45 1.40 -13.44 33.77
C ILE A 45 0.25 -12.80 33.00
N GLU A 46 -0.45 -11.82 33.56
CA GLU A 46 -1.55 -11.12 32.87
C GLU A 46 -1.10 -10.50 31.54
N LEU A 47 0.07 -9.83 31.54
CA LEU A 47 0.64 -9.26 30.32
C LEU A 47 0.96 -10.33 29.27
N ARG A 48 1.49 -11.47 29.70
CA ARG A 48 1.79 -12.61 28.81
C ARG A 48 0.51 -13.23 28.26
N ASP A 49 -0.51 -13.41 29.09
CA ASP A 49 -1.80 -13.97 28.68
C ASP A 49 -2.51 -13.06 27.65
N ALA A 50 -2.48 -11.74 27.86
CA ALA A 50 -2.96 -10.77 26.89
C ALA A 50 -2.21 -10.89 25.54
N LYS A 51 -0.89 -11.07 25.59
CA LYS A 51 -0.07 -11.25 24.37
C LYS A 51 -0.38 -12.57 23.67
N ILE A 52 -0.53 -13.66 24.42
CA ILE A 52 -0.93 -14.97 23.89
C ILE A 52 -2.29 -14.88 23.23
N ALA A 53 -3.27 -14.23 23.88
CA ALA A 53 -4.60 -14.03 23.32
C ALA A 53 -4.56 -13.25 21.99
N SER A 54 -3.78 -12.16 21.93
CA SER A 54 -3.56 -11.37 20.71
C SER A 54 -2.95 -12.19 19.58
N ILE A 55 -1.84 -12.89 19.83
CA ILE A 55 -1.18 -13.74 18.81
C ILE A 55 -2.12 -14.86 18.35
N THR A 56 -2.84 -15.49 19.27
CA THR A 56 -3.77 -16.58 18.97
C THR A 56 -4.93 -16.11 18.08
N PHE A 57 -5.41 -14.88 18.29
CA PHE A 57 -6.42 -14.26 17.44
C PHE A 57 -5.89 -14.02 16.01
N GLU A 58 -4.69 -13.46 15.87
CA GLU A 58 -4.06 -13.23 14.57
C GLU A 58 -3.81 -14.53 13.82
N LEU A 59 -3.29 -15.56 14.49
CA LEU A 59 -3.11 -16.89 13.90
C LEU A 59 -4.44 -17.47 13.41
N ARG A 60 -5.51 -17.39 14.21
CA ARG A 60 -6.84 -17.84 13.78
C ARG A 60 -7.34 -17.08 12.55
N ARG A 61 -7.14 -15.76 12.50
CA ARG A 61 -7.51 -14.94 11.34
C ARG A 61 -6.74 -15.37 10.09
N LEU A 62 -5.43 -15.56 10.18
CA LEU A 62 -4.59 -15.97 9.06
C LEU A 62 -4.92 -17.38 8.58
N LEU A 63 -5.16 -18.33 9.49
CA LEU A 63 -5.55 -19.69 9.14
C LEU A 63 -6.90 -19.72 8.42
N LYS A 64 -7.89 -18.97 8.90
CA LYS A 64 -9.18 -18.82 8.20
C LYS A 64 -8.98 -18.19 6.82
N ALA A 65 -8.20 -17.11 6.72
CA ALA A 65 -7.91 -16.49 5.43
C ALA A 65 -7.25 -17.49 4.48
N ARG A 66 -6.25 -18.28 4.91
CA ARG A 66 -5.64 -19.31 4.04
C ARG A 66 -6.59 -20.43 3.65
N GLN A 67 -7.45 -20.88 4.56
CA GLN A 67 -8.39 -21.97 4.30
C GLN A 67 -9.53 -21.54 3.37
N PHE A 68 -9.99 -20.29 3.50
CA PHE A 68 -11.18 -19.80 2.80
C PHE A 68 -10.88 -18.84 1.64
N ALA A 69 -9.77 -18.10 1.59
CA ALA A 69 -9.49 -17.16 0.50
C ALA A 69 -9.44 -17.86 -0.86
N ALA A 70 -8.73 -19.00 -0.94
CA ALA A 70 -8.69 -19.81 -2.16
C ALA A 70 -10.06 -20.46 -2.50
N ARG A 71 -10.99 -20.52 -1.55
CA ARG A 71 -12.33 -21.12 -1.73
C ARG A 71 -13.38 -20.06 -2.07
N THR A 72 -13.21 -18.80 -1.64
CA THR A 72 -14.06 -17.67 -2.00
C THR A 72 -13.68 -17.03 -3.34
N GLU A 73 -12.44 -17.20 -3.80
CA GLU A 73 -11.98 -16.73 -5.13
C GLU A 73 -12.17 -17.76 -6.25
N ARG A 74 -12.53 -19.01 -5.92
CA ARG A 74 -12.79 -20.04 -6.93
C ARG A 74 -14.18 -19.86 -7.53
N MET A 75 -14.21 -19.21 -8.69
CA MET A 75 -15.39 -19.11 -9.53
C MET A 75 -15.78 -20.49 -10.08
N ASN A 76 -17.02 -20.92 -9.85
CA ASN A 76 -17.51 -22.21 -10.36
C ASN A 76 -17.59 -22.16 -11.91
N ALA A 77 -17.75 -23.32 -12.56
CA ALA A 77 -17.71 -23.39 -14.02
C ALA A 77 -18.84 -22.56 -14.68
N GLU A 78 -20.04 -22.59 -14.11
CA GLU A 78 -21.20 -21.85 -14.60
C GLU A 78 -21.01 -20.33 -14.48
N GLN A 79 -20.48 -19.85 -13.36
CA GLN A 79 -20.12 -18.44 -13.15
C GLN A 79 -19.05 -17.99 -14.14
N ARG A 80 -18.04 -18.82 -14.43
CA ARG A 80 -17.04 -18.51 -15.48
C ARG A 80 -17.68 -18.38 -16.85
N GLN A 81 -18.58 -19.29 -17.21
CA GLN A 81 -19.28 -19.23 -18.49
C GLN A 81 -20.10 -17.94 -18.65
N LEU A 82 -20.79 -17.48 -17.60
CA LEU A 82 -21.54 -16.21 -17.61
C LEU A 82 -20.64 -15.00 -17.93
N PHE A 83 -19.43 -14.95 -17.35
CA PHE A 83 -18.47 -13.87 -17.64
C PHE A 83 -17.88 -13.99 -19.05
N GLU A 84 -17.62 -15.20 -19.54
CA GLU A 84 -17.15 -15.45 -20.90
C GLU A 84 -18.17 -15.01 -21.95
N GLU A 85 -19.45 -15.33 -21.73
CA GLU A 85 -20.56 -14.88 -22.60
C GLU A 85 -20.70 -13.35 -22.60
N THR A 86 -20.61 -12.72 -21.43
CA THR A 86 -20.68 -11.25 -21.31
C THR A 86 -19.50 -10.58 -22.01
N LEU A 87 -18.28 -11.10 -21.81
CA LEU A 87 -17.06 -10.60 -22.46
C LEU A 87 -17.16 -10.71 -23.98
N ALA A 88 -17.64 -11.85 -24.49
CA ALA A 88 -17.83 -12.05 -25.92
C ALA A 88 -18.83 -11.05 -26.52
N ALA A 89 -19.92 -10.75 -25.80
CA ALA A 89 -20.89 -9.74 -26.22
C ALA A 89 -20.29 -8.33 -26.25
N ASP A 90 -19.58 -7.93 -25.19
CA ASP A 90 -18.91 -6.62 -25.12
C ASP A 90 -17.85 -6.46 -26.21
N GLN A 91 -17.06 -7.52 -26.46
CA GLN A 91 -16.07 -7.52 -27.53
C GLN A 91 -16.73 -7.34 -28.90
N ALA A 92 -17.82 -8.05 -29.18
CA ALA A 92 -18.54 -7.93 -30.44
C ALA A 92 -19.11 -6.53 -30.65
N ASP A 93 -19.63 -5.89 -29.59
CA ASP A 93 -20.13 -4.52 -29.65
C ASP A 93 -19.01 -3.51 -29.96
N LEU A 94 -17.88 -3.60 -29.27
CA LEU A 94 -16.70 -2.76 -29.55
C LEU A 94 -16.17 -2.95 -30.97
N GLU A 95 -16.12 -4.19 -31.45
CA GLU A 95 -15.71 -4.50 -32.84
C GLU A 95 -16.67 -3.87 -33.86
N ALA A 96 -17.98 -3.92 -33.59
CA ALA A 96 -19.00 -3.29 -34.44
C ALA A 96 -18.87 -1.76 -34.44
N GLN A 97 -18.68 -1.14 -33.28
CA GLN A 97 -18.42 0.31 -33.18
C GLN A 97 -17.15 0.71 -33.93
N LEU A 98 -16.08 -0.07 -33.79
CA LEU A 98 -14.81 0.18 -34.47
C LEU A 98 -14.94 0.04 -35.98
N ALA A 99 -15.72 -0.94 -36.46
CA ALA A 99 -16.05 -1.08 -37.87
C ALA A 99 -16.86 0.12 -38.39
N ALA A 100 -17.87 0.58 -37.64
CA ALA A 100 -18.67 1.75 -37.98
C ALA A 100 -17.84 3.05 -38.02
N LEU A 101 -16.89 3.22 -37.11
CA LEU A 101 -15.96 4.34 -37.16
C LEU A 101 -15.04 4.24 -38.38
N LYS A 102 -14.48 3.06 -38.67
CA LYS A 102 -13.64 2.86 -39.86
C LYS A 102 -14.37 3.19 -41.16
N THR A 103 -15.66 2.85 -41.26
CA THR A 103 -16.47 3.21 -42.43
C THR A 103 -16.80 4.70 -42.46
N ALA A 104 -17.12 5.33 -41.32
CA ALA A 104 -17.35 6.77 -41.23
C ALA A 104 -16.10 7.62 -41.56
N PHE A 105 -14.91 7.13 -41.19
CA PHE A 105 -13.63 7.78 -41.53
C PHE A 105 -13.16 7.51 -42.97
N LYS A 106 -13.78 6.57 -43.71
CA LYS A 106 -13.59 6.44 -45.17
C LYS A 106 -14.38 7.53 -45.89
N MET A 107 -13.88 8.76 -45.85
CA MET A 107 -14.32 9.81 -46.77
C MET A 107 -13.92 9.47 -48.21
N PRO A 108 -14.78 9.69 -49.23
CA PRO A 108 -14.40 9.54 -50.63
C PRO A 108 -13.51 10.74 -50.99
N GLY A 109 -12.19 10.54 -50.97
CA GLY A 109 -11.23 11.59 -51.31
C GLY A 109 -9.78 11.33 -50.90
N ASN A 110 -9.51 10.37 -50.02
CA ASN A 110 -8.13 9.95 -49.75
C ASN A 110 -7.81 8.63 -50.45
N ALA A 111 -6.71 8.66 -51.22
CA ALA A 111 -6.14 7.59 -52.01
C ALA A 111 -5.89 6.30 -51.18
N PRO A 112 -5.72 5.13 -51.83
CA PRO A 112 -5.88 3.84 -51.16
C PRO A 112 -4.80 3.61 -50.10
N ASP A 113 -5.30 3.07 -48.99
CA ASP A 113 -4.66 2.31 -47.92
C ASP A 113 -3.33 1.66 -48.34
N THR A 114 -2.20 2.32 -48.03
CA THR A 114 -0.93 1.62 -47.91
C THR A 114 -0.86 1.05 -46.50
N ASP A 115 -1.06 -0.25 -46.40
CA ASP A 115 -0.95 -1.12 -45.23
C ASP A 115 0.49 -1.23 -44.71
N THR A 116 1.13 -0.07 -44.55
CA THR A 116 2.39 0.07 -43.84
C THR A 116 2.08 0.63 -42.47
N PRO A 117 2.53 -0.01 -41.37
CA PRO A 117 2.36 0.54 -40.04
C PRO A 117 3.01 1.92 -40.03
N ARG A 118 2.17 2.96 -40.01
CA ARG A 118 2.59 4.35 -39.90
C ARG A 118 3.35 4.45 -38.59
N LYS A 119 4.69 4.47 -38.66
CA LYS A 119 5.51 4.85 -37.51
C LYS A 119 4.93 6.19 -37.02
N PRO A 120 4.54 6.32 -35.74
CA PRO A 120 4.05 7.59 -35.22
C PRO A 120 5.19 8.60 -35.29
N LYS A 121 5.28 9.31 -36.41
CA LYS A 121 6.11 10.50 -36.53
C LYS A 121 5.32 11.60 -35.87
N ARG A 122 5.94 12.30 -34.90
CA ARG A 122 5.40 13.54 -34.35
C ARG A 122 5.18 14.48 -35.55
N GLN A 123 3.93 14.77 -35.85
CA GLN A 123 3.63 15.82 -36.81
C GLN A 123 4.03 17.15 -36.16
N ALA A 124 4.70 18.02 -36.90
CA ALA A 124 5.02 19.35 -36.41
C ALA A 124 3.72 20.07 -36.03
N LEU A 125 3.78 20.87 -34.97
CA LEU A 125 2.66 21.70 -34.58
C LEU A 125 2.35 22.70 -35.72
N PRO A 126 1.07 22.97 -35.99
CA PRO A 126 0.66 23.91 -37.03
C PRO A 126 1.33 25.29 -36.89
N GLU A 127 1.66 25.91 -38.03
CA GLU A 127 2.40 27.19 -38.06
C GLU A 127 1.66 28.39 -37.46
N HIS A 128 0.34 28.33 -37.35
CA HIS A 128 -0.48 29.41 -36.80
C HIS A 128 -0.46 29.46 -35.26
N LEU A 129 0.10 28.46 -34.59
CA LEU A 129 0.25 28.47 -33.15
C LEU A 129 1.41 29.39 -32.76
N LYS A 130 1.19 30.24 -31.76
CA LYS A 130 2.24 31.10 -31.21
C LYS A 130 3.38 30.22 -30.69
N ARG A 131 4.58 30.40 -31.26
CA ARG A 131 5.80 29.70 -30.84
C ARG A 131 6.50 30.50 -29.75
N VAL A 132 7.05 29.79 -28.77
CA VAL A 132 7.94 30.33 -27.73
C VAL A 132 9.17 29.45 -27.72
N ASP A 133 10.31 30.02 -28.09
CA ASP A 133 11.56 29.28 -28.23
C ASP A 133 12.31 29.25 -26.90
N HIS A 134 12.67 28.05 -26.44
CA HIS A 134 13.45 27.82 -25.23
C HIS A 134 14.74 27.08 -25.59
N HIS A 135 15.87 27.79 -25.56
CA HIS A 135 17.18 27.22 -25.83
C HIS A 135 17.80 26.68 -24.55
N HIS A 136 18.13 25.39 -24.53
CA HIS A 136 18.83 24.73 -23.44
C HIS A 136 20.28 24.48 -23.85
N GLU A 137 21.21 25.28 -23.32
CA GLU A 137 22.65 25.08 -23.50
C GLU A 137 23.31 24.74 -22.16
N PRO A 138 24.38 23.92 -22.15
CA PRO A 138 25.12 23.65 -20.93
C PRO A 138 25.83 24.90 -20.41
N GLU A 139 25.88 25.07 -19.08
CA GLU A 139 26.48 26.24 -18.43
C GLU A 139 27.99 26.40 -18.73
N ASN A 140 28.68 25.29 -19.04
CA ASN A 140 30.09 25.29 -19.39
C ASN A 140 30.33 24.40 -20.62
N THR A 141 30.95 24.97 -21.65
CA THR A 141 31.32 24.31 -22.91
C THR A 141 32.80 23.89 -22.94
N THR A 142 33.50 23.95 -21.80
CA THR A 142 34.87 23.49 -21.62
C THR A 142 34.86 22.02 -21.20
N CYS A 143 35.48 21.16 -22.01
CA CYS A 143 35.65 19.76 -21.64
C CYS A 143 36.75 19.63 -20.57
N ASP A 144 36.69 18.59 -19.73
CA ASP A 144 37.70 18.31 -18.71
C ASP A 144 39.11 18.06 -19.29
N CYS A 145 39.22 17.82 -20.60
CA CYS A 145 40.50 17.76 -21.33
C CYS A 145 41.04 19.15 -21.75
N GLY A 146 40.37 20.24 -21.42
CA GLY A 146 40.77 21.63 -21.70
C GLY A 146 40.42 22.13 -23.11
N GLN A 147 39.69 21.35 -23.90
CA GLN A 147 39.25 21.73 -25.25
C GLN A 147 37.78 22.17 -25.25
N ALA A 148 37.45 23.11 -26.14
CA ALA A 148 36.06 23.54 -26.34
C ALA A 148 35.24 22.40 -26.95
N MET A 149 34.05 22.15 -26.39
CA MET A 149 33.14 21.14 -26.90
C MET A 149 32.59 21.53 -28.27
N VAL A 150 32.47 20.55 -29.18
CA VAL A 150 31.90 20.72 -30.51
C VAL A 150 30.45 20.23 -30.51
N ARG A 151 29.54 20.99 -31.13
CA ARG A 151 28.11 20.62 -31.23
C ARG A 151 27.94 19.48 -32.25
N ILE A 152 27.54 18.29 -31.79
CA ILE A 152 27.39 17.08 -32.63
C ILE A 152 25.94 16.89 -33.14
N GLY A 153 24.99 17.65 -32.62
CA GLY A 153 23.59 17.64 -33.06
C GLY A 153 22.72 18.63 -32.29
N GLU A 154 21.51 18.82 -32.77
CA GLU A 154 20.47 19.61 -32.11
C GLU A 154 19.20 18.75 -32.01
N ASP A 155 18.60 18.69 -30.83
CA ASP A 155 17.30 18.05 -30.61
C ASP A 155 16.25 19.15 -30.37
N VAL A 156 15.20 19.16 -31.20
CA VAL A 156 14.12 20.15 -31.16
C VAL A 156 12.84 19.43 -30.76
N SER A 157 12.24 19.84 -29.63
CA SER A 157 10.97 19.29 -29.16
C SER A 157 9.92 20.39 -29.06
N GLU A 158 8.78 20.20 -29.72
CA GLU A 158 7.63 21.11 -29.66
C GLU A 158 6.62 20.58 -28.61
N ARG A 159 6.14 21.46 -27.73
CA ARG A 159 5.12 21.14 -26.71
C ARG A 159 4.00 22.19 -26.75
N LEU A 160 2.75 21.74 -26.78
CA LEU A 160 1.59 22.62 -26.63
C LEU A 160 1.39 22.91 -25.14
N ASP A 161 1.44 24.18 -24.75
CA ASP A 161 1.07 24.60 -23.39
C ASP A 161 -0.45 24.81 -23.32
N ILE A 162 -1.10 24.09 -22.41
CA ILE A 162 -2.56 24.09 -22.27
C ILE A 162 -2.90 24.81 -20.97
N ASN A 163 -3.26 26.09 -21.07
CA ASN A 163 -3.70 26.83 -19.90
C ASN A 163 -5.18 26.53 -19.63
N TRP A 164 -5.47 25.74 -18.59
CA TRP A 164 -6.85 25.44 -18.20
C TRP A 164 -7.44 26.60 -17.40
N SER A 165 -8.12 27.51 -18.08
CA SER A 165 -8.97 28.49 -17.42
C SER A 165 -10.29 27.83 -17.02
N ILE A 166 -10.54 27.66 -15.72
CA ILE A 166 -11.87 27.33 -15.19
C ILE A 166 -12.80 28.51 -15.47
N GLY A 167 -13.58 28.42 -16.53
CA GLY A 167 -14.72 29.31 -16.76
C GLY A 167 -15.94 28.79 -16.01
N VAL A 168 -16.36 29.51 -14.96
CA VAL A 168 -17.66 29.26 -14.33
C VAL A 168 -18.74 29.88 -15.20
N CYS A 169 -19.51 29.05 -15.92
CA CYS A 169 -20.72 29.50 -16.61
C CYS A 169 -21.78 29.90 -15.57
N ARG A 170 -21.95 31.20 -15.32
CA ARG A 170 -23.18 31.70 -14.68
C ARG A 170 -24.23 31.86 -15.78
N ASN A 171 -25.30 31.07 -15.68
CA ASN A 171 -26.45 31.19 -16.55
C ASN A 171 -27.07 32.59 -16.40
N PRO A 172 -27.40 33.32 -17.47
CA PRO A 172 -28.12 34.58 -17.35
C PRO A 172 -29.54 34.33 -16.84
N PRO A 173 -30.14 35.25 -16.07
CA PRO A 173 -31.50 35.09 -15.58
C PRO A 173 -32.49 35.19 -16.75
N GLU A 174 -33.44 34.24 -16.80
CA GLU A 174 -34.57 34.26 -17.72
C GLU A 174 -35.35 35.57 -17.56
N VAL A 175 -35.52 36.29 -18.66
CA VAL A 175 -36.37 37.49 -18.72
C VAL A 175 -37.79 37.02 -19.03
N LEU A 176 -38.72 37.36 -18.13
CA LEU A 176 -40.17 37.17 -18.26
C LEU A 176 -40.77 37.87 -19.48
#